data_AF-A0A7R9XQT3-F1
#
_entry.id   AF-A0A7R9XQT3-F1
#
_cell.length_a   1.000
_cell.length_b   1.000
_cell.length_c   1.000
_cell.angle_alpha   90.00
_cell.angle_beta   90.00
_cell.angle_gamma   90.00
#
_symmetry.space_group_name_H-M   'P 1'
#
loop_
_entity.id
_entity.type
_entity.pdbx_description
1 polymer ?
#
loop_
_entity_poly.entity_id
_entity_poly.type
_entity_poly.pdbx_seq_one_letter_code
_entity_poly.pdbx_strand_id
1 'polypeptide(L)'
;RLARANVRASRAPAFDDDARFGRRRDALALGDVVEVRLVRRPGASAGDAATAVGEISDFVTNSSFHADGIKVRLKSGEIGRVTRARWDDEDDEDDEDEVHEDEDEDEDEDE
;
A
#
# COMPACT_ATOMS: atom_id res chain seq x y z
N ARG A 1 21.42 29.48 -43.12
CA ARG A 1 20.72 28.25 -42.67
C ARG A 1 20.76 28.25 -41.14
N LEU A 2 19.64 28.58 -40.50
CA LEU A 2 19.54 28.73 -39.04
C LEU A 2 19.25 27.35 -38.41
N ALA A 3 20.15 26.84 -37.58
CA ALA A 3 19.93 25.59 -36.84
C ALA A 3 18.90 25.83 -35.73
N ARG A 4 17.77 25.14 -35.79
CA ARG A 4 16.79 25.10 -34.69
C ARG A 4 17.31 24.18 -33.60
N ALA A 5 17.66 24.76 -32.45
CA ALA A 5 17.98 24.01 -31.24
C ALA A 5 16.71 23.28 -30.75
N ASN A 6 16.79 21.95 -30.65
CA ASN A 6 15.74 21.14 -30.07
C ASN A 6 15.71 21.37 -28.56
N VAL A 7 14.66 22.02 -28.08
CA VAL A 7 14.33 22.13 -26.65
C VAL A 7 14.07 20.72 -26.14
N ARG A 8 15.02 20.15 -25.37
CA ARG A 8 14.76 18.98 -24.54
C ARG A 8 13.91 19.46 -23.38
N ALA A 9 12.59 19.23 -23.46
CA ALA A 9 11.71 19.37 -22.31
C ALA A 9 12.20 18.40 -21.23
N SER A 10 12.83 18.94 -20.19
CA SER A 10 13.13 18.22 -18.97
C SER A 10 11.81 17.82 -18.32
N ARG A 11 11.42 16.55 -18.50
CA ARG A 11 10.28 15.94 -17.82
C ARG A 11 10.57 15.99 -16.33
N ALA A 12 9.76 16.76 -15.59
CA ALA A 12 9.75 16.78 -14.13
C ALA A 12 9.67 15.34 -13.59
N PRO A 13 10.18 15.04 -12.38
CA PRO A 13 9.94 13.74 -11.76
C PRO A 13 8.43 13.54 -11.74
N ALA A 14 7.96 12.53 -12.47
CA ALA A 14 6.57 12.11 -12.34
C ALA A 14 6.42 11.72 -10.88
N PHE A 15 5.69 12.50 -10.08
CA PHE A 15 5.11 11.98 -8.87
C PHE A 15 4.43 10.68 -9.31
N ASP A 16 4.90 9.52 -8.83
CA ASP A 16 4.35 8.22 -9.19
C ASP A 16 2.94 8.13 -8.59
N ASP A 17 1.98 8.84 -9.20
CA ASP A 17 0.56 8.79 -8.87
C ASP A 17 0.08 7.34 -8.86
N ASP A 18 0.63 6.51 -9.76
CA ASP A 18 0.35 5.08 -9.83
C ASP A 18 0.63 4.32 -8.52
N ALA A 19 1.62 4.74 -7.74
CA ALA A 19 1.93 4.16 -6.43
C ALA A 19 0.90 4.56 -5.36
N ARG A 20 0.26 5.74 -5.49
CA ARG A 20 -0.81 6.17 -4.59
C ARG A 20 -2.14 5.51 -4.92
N PHE A 21 -2.41 5.22 -6.18
CA PHE A 21 -3.70 4.69 -6.67
C PHE A 21 -3.76 3.17 -6.78
N GLY A 22 -2.76 2.43 -6.27
CA GLY A 22 -2.75 0.96 -6.25
C GLY A 22 -2.94 0.32 -7.63
N ARG A 23 -2.43 0.98 -8.68
CA ARG A 23 -2.58 0.53 -10.07
C ARG A 23 -1.60 -0.57 -10.44
N ARG A 24 -0.47 -0.65 -9.74
CA ARG A 24 0.55 -1.67 -9.95
C ARG A 24 0.54 -2.68 -8.82
N ARG A 25 0.77 -3.94 -9.18
CA ARG A 25 0.76 -5.08 -8.25
C ARG A 25 2.00 -5.13 -7.36
N ASP A 26 3.14 -4.70 -7.87
CA ASP A 26 4.42 -4.60 -7.14
C ASP A 26 4.42 -3.50 -6.07
N ALA A 27 3.51 -2.52 -6.19
CA ALA A 27 3.30 -1.47 -5.20
C ALA A 27 2.36 -1.87 -4.04
N LEU A 28 1.92 -3.14 -3.98
CA LEU A 28 0.95 -3.64 -3.01
C LEU A 28 1.41 -4.98 -2.40
N ALA A 29 1.43 -5.06 -1.08
CA ALA A 29 1.72 -6.25 -0.30
C ALA A 29 0.46 -6.80 0.41
N LEU A 30 0.55 -8.05 0.86
CA LEU A 30 -0.45 -8.62 1.77
C LEU A 30 -0.29 -7.94 3.13
N GLY A 31 -1.40 -7.59 3.79
CA GLY A 31 -1.39 -6.83 5.05
C GLY A 31 -1.48 -5.30 4.86
N ASP A 32 -1.22 -4.76 3.66
CA ASP A 32 -1.35 -3.32 3.41
C ASP A 32 -2.78 -2.85 3.66
N VAL A 33 -2.94 -1.75 4.40
CA VAL A 33 -4.22 -1.06 4.58
C VAL A 33 -4.51 -0.22 3.35
N VAL A 34 -5.58 -0.56 2.63
CA VAL A 34 -5.95 0.10 1.37
C VAL A 34 -7.42 0.47 1.34
N GLU A 35 -7.73 1.53 0.61
CA GLU A 35 -9.10 1.83 0.21
C GLU A 35 -9.40 1.11 -1.10
N VAL A 36 -10.53 0.40 -1.13
CA VAL A 36 -11.02 -0.29 -2.30
C VAL A 36 -12.41 0.20 -2.68
N ARG A 37 -12.64 0.33 -3.97
CA ARG A 37 -13.99 0.45 -4.53
C ARG A 37 -14.60 -0.94 -4.64
N LEU A 38 -15.66 -1.19 -3.90
CA LEU A 38 -16.36 -2.47 -3.91
C LEU A 38 -16.97 -2.74 -5.29
N VAL A 39 -16.82 -3.98 -5.77
CA VAL A 39 -17.50 -4.40 -6.99
C VAL A 39 -18.98 -4.60 -6.65
N ARG A 40 -19.84 -3.74 -7.21
CA ARG A 40 -21.28 -3.76 -6.94
C ARG A 40 -21.88 -5.15 -7.09
N ARG A 41 -22.75 -5.51 -6.15
CA ARG A 41 -23.69 -6.61 -6.35
C ARG A 41 -24.68 -6.22 -7.45
N PRO A 42 -25.12 -7.17 -8.30
CA PRO A 42 -26.16 -6.90 -9.29
C PRO A 42 -27.43 -6.37 -8.59
N GLY A 43 -27.89 -5.19 -9.01
CA GLY A 43 -29.06 -4.49 -8.44
C GLY A 43 -28.77 -3.23 -7.62
N ALA A 44 -27.50 -2.91 -7.32
CA ALA A 44 -27.15 -1.69 -6.60
C ALA A 44 -27.25 -0.42 -7.48
N SER A 45 -27.87 0.64 -6.96
CA SER A 45 -28.08 1.92 -7.65
C SER A 45 -26.79 2.58 -8.14
N ALA A 46 -26.87 3.27 -9.28
CA ALA A 46 -25.71 3.75 -10.04
C ALA A 46 -24.83 4.80 -9.31
N GLY A 47 -25.36 5.46 -8.28
CA GLY A 47 -24.68 6.54 -7.54
C GLY A 47 -23.87 6.11 -6.31
N ASP A 48 -24.16 4.94 -5.74
CA ASP A 48 -23.47 4.44 -4.55
C ASP A 48 -22.21 3.68 -4.96
N ALA A 49 -21.09 4.39 -5.11
CA ALA A 49 -19.80 3.75 -5.15
C ALA A 49 -19.40 3.46 -3.70
N ALA A 50 -19.79 2.29 -3.19
CA ALA A 50 -19.36 1.87 -1.85
C ALA A 50 -17.84 1.66 -1.87
N THR A 51 -17.14 2.41 -1.03
CA THR A 51 -15.72 2.22 -0.73
C THR A 51 -15.61 1.50 0.60
N ALA A 52 -14.58 0.67 0.73
CA ALA A 52 -14.20 0.01 1.97
C ALA A 52 -12.71 0.21 2.21
N VAL A 53 -12.33 0.35 3.47
CA VAL A 53 -10.93 0.44 3.89
C VAL A 53 -10.60 -0.80 4.69
N GLY A 54 -9.45 -1.41 4.44
CA GLY A 54 -8.97 -2.53 5.23
C GLY A 54 -7.72 -3.16 4.67
N GLU A 55 -7.24 -4.16 5.37
CA GLU A 55 -6.02 -4.88 5.02
C GLU A 55 -6.23 -5.86 3.86
N ILE A 56 -5.26 -5.92 2.94
CA ILE A 56 -5.26 -6.89 1.85
C ILE A 56 -5.04 -8.30 2.39
N SER A 57 -6.02 -9.17 2.20
CA SER A 57 -5.93 -10.60 2.49
C SER A 57 -5.50 -11.43 1.29
N ASP A 58 -5.89 -11.06 0.08
CA ASP A 58 -5.56 -11.81 -1.14
C ASP A 58 -5.68 -10.95 -2.41
N PHE A 59 -4.98 -11.33 -3.48
CA PHE A 59 -5.03 -10.67 -4.77
C PHE A 59 -5.88 -11.48 -5.75
N VAL A 60 -7.02 -10.90 -6.14
CA VAL A 60 -8.04 -11.57 -6.97
C VAL A 60 -7.75 -11.37 -8.47
N THR A 61 -6.55 -10.88 -8.83
CA THR A 61 -6.11 -10.73 -10.21
C THR A 61 -4.63 -11.06 -10.35
N ASN A 62 -4.28 -11.71 -11.45
CA ASN A 62 -2.88 -11.98 -11.84
C ASN A 62 -2.29 -10.84 -12.69
N SER A 63 -3.05 -9.79 -12.98
CA SER A 63 -2.56 -8.65 -13.76
C SER A 63 -1.58 -7.82 -12.95
N SER A 64 -0.41 -7.52 -13.52
CA SER A 64 0.59 -6.65 -12.89
C SER A 64 0.20 -5.17 -12.86
N PHE A 65 -0.69 -4.73 -13.76
CA PHE A 65 -1.16 -3.35 -13.86
C PHE A 65 -2.66 -3.30 -14.22
N HIS A 66 -3.39 -2.35 -13.63
CA HIS A 66 -4.76 -2.05 -13.99
C HIS A 66 -5.09 -0.56 -13.78
N ALA A 67 -5.72 0.08 -14.79
CA ALA A 67 -6.01 1.52 -14.78
C ALA A 67 -6.90 1.96 -13.59
N ASP A 68 -7.93 1.17 -13.30
CA ASP A 68 -8.85 1.40 -12.16
C ASP A 68 -8.35 0.81 -10.82
N GLY A 69 -7.12 0.30 -10.77
CA GLY A 69 -6.57 -0.35 -9.57
C GLY A 69 -6.63 -1.88 -9.61
N ILE A 70 -5.67 -2.49 -8.90
CA ILE A 70 -5.55 -3.93 -8.72
C ILE A 70 -6.75 -4.45 -7.92
N LYS A 71 -7.28 -5.60 -8.34
CA LYS A 71 -8.40 -6.24 -7.67
C LYS A 71 -7.90 -7.07 -6.48
N VAL A 72 -8.40 -6.76 -5.29
CA VAL A 72 -7.97 -7.39 -4.04
C VAL A 72 -9.17 -7.84 -3.21
N ARG A 73 -8.92 -8.72 -2.25
CA ARG A 73 -9.83 -9.12 -1.20
C ARG A 73 -9.31 -8.58 0.13
N LEU A 74 -10.17 -7.92 0.89
CA LEU A 74 -9.86 -7.44 2.23
C LEU A 74 -9.98 -8.58 3.26
N LYS A 75 -9.35 -8.44 4.43
CA LYS A 75 -9.55 -9.35 5.58
C LYS A 75 -11.03 -9.43 6.01
N SER A 76 -11.81 -8.37 5.78
CA SER A 76 -13.27 -8.36 6.00
C SER A 76 -14.04 -9.31 5.06
N GLY A 77 -13.39 -9.85 4.02
CA GLY A 77 -13.99 -10.69 2.98
C GLY A 77 -14.52 -9.92 1.76
N GLU A 78 -14.49 -8.59 1.81
CA GLU A 78 -14.94 -7.73 0.73
C GLU A 78 -13.97 -7.75 -0.46
N ILE A 79 -14.50 -7.66 -1.68
CA ILE A 79 -13.70 -7.67 -2.91
C ILE A 79 -13.90 -6.37 -3.66
N GLY A 80 -12.79 -5.69 -3.94
CA GLY A 80 -12.80 -4.39 -4.59
C GLY A 80 -11.57 -4.14 -5.46
N ARG A 81 -11.56 -2.98 -6.12
CA ARG A 81 -10.37 -2.45 -6.82
C ARG A 81 -9.73 -1.38 -5.96
N VAL A 82 -8.42 -1.47 -5.75
CA VAL A 82 -7.69 -0.48 -4.94
C VAL A 82 -7.81 0.90 -5.58
N THR A 83 -8.34 1.86 -4.83
CA THR A 83 -8.41 3.28 -5.22
C THR A 83 -7.33 4.08 -4.52
N ARG A 84 -6.89 3.66 -3.32
CA ARG A 84 -5.82 4.31 -2.56
C ARG A 84 -4.99 3.27 -1.80
N ALA A 85 -3.68 3.27 -2.03
CA ALA A 85 -2.75 2.30 -1.47
C ALA A 85 -2.02 2.76 -0.20
N ARG A 86 -1.94 4.07 0.05
CA ARG A 86 -1.26 4.64 1.22
C ARG A 86 -2.24 5.34 2.14
N TRP A 87 -2.51 4.69 3.26
CA TRP A 87 -2.82 5.34 4.52
C TRP A 87 -1.53 5.24 5.32
N ASP A 88 -0.64 6.23 5.17
CA ASP A 88 0.38 6.47 6.19
C ASP A 88 -0.39 7.01 7.41
N ASP A 89 -0.96 6.10 8.20
CA ASP A 89 -1.09 6.35 9.63
C ASP A 89 0.29 5.99 10.19
N GLU A 90 1.23 6.94 10.10
CA GLU A 90 2.39 6.97 10.99
C GLU A 90 1.84 7.26 12.40
N ASP A 91 1.21 6.26 13.03
CA ASP A 91 0.73 6.28 14.41
C ASP A 91 0.57 4.83 14.92
N ASP A 92 1.59 3.99 14.70
CA ASP A 92 1.87 2.85 15.57
C ASP A 92 3.11 3.23 16.41
N GLU A 93 2.90 4.19 17.32
CA GLU A 93 3.66 4.23 18.58
C GLU A 93 3.16 3.04 19.42
N ASP A 94 3.87 1.91 19.40
CA ASP A 94 4.05 0.95 20.51
C ASP A 94 4.47 -0.42 19.97
N ASP A 95 5.74 -0.79 20.18
CA ASP A 95 6.08 -2.16 20.60
C ASP A 95 7.45 -2.10 21.31
N GLU A 96 7.33 -1.77 22.59
CA GLU A 96 8.09 -2.24 23.76
C GLU A 96 9.63 -2.34 23.69
N ASP A 97 10.27 -1.35 24.33
CA ASP A 97 11.60 -1.48 24.94
C ASP A 97 11.62 -2.64 25.96
N GLU A 98 11.92 -3.86 25.53
CA GLU A 98 12.37 -4.91 26.44
C GLU A 98 13.84 -4.65 26.83
N VAL A 99 14.04 -3.76 27.81
CA VAL A 99 15.28 -3.66 28.57
C VAL A 99 15.40 -4.89 29.49
N HIS A 100 16.00 -5.96 28.97
CA HIS A 100 16.54 -7.02 29.82
C HIS A 100 17.88 -6.55 30.41
N GLU A 101 17.80 -5.93 31.58
CA GLU A 101 18.94 -5.83 32.50
C GLU A 101 19.17 -7.24 33.09
N ASP A 102 19.94 -8.07 32.40
CA ASP A 102 20.42 -9.30 33.01
C ASP A 102 21.54 -8.92 34.00
N GLU A 103 21.15 -9.09 35.26
CA GLU A 103 21.89 -8.97 36.52
C GLU A 103 23.33 -9.49 36.44
N ASP A 104 24.25 -8.74 37.03
CA ASP A 104 25.64 -9.11 37.27
C ASP A 104 25.74 -10.46 38.02
N GLU A 105 26.44 -11.45 37.45
CA GLU A 105 27.04 -12.55 38.21
C GLU A 105 28.57 -12.41 38.15
N ASP A 106 29.11 -11.66 39.11
CA ASP A 106 30.51 -11.75 39.52
C ASP A 106 30.70 -13.06 40.31
N GLU A 107 31.38 -14.04 39.73
CA GLU A 107 32.10 -15.13 40.44
C GLU A 107 33.13 -15.66 39.42
N ASP A 108 34.43 -15.50 39.65
CA ASP A 108 35.20 -16.62 40.22
C ASP A 108 36.44 -16.17 41.01
N GLU A 109 36.55 -16.80 42.18
CA GLU A 109 37.66 -16.88 43.12
C GLU A 109 38.95 -17.49 42.53
N ASP A 110 40.06 -16.93 43.03
CA ASP A 110 41.31 -17.57 43.46
C ASP A 110 42.28 -18.28 42.47
N GLU A 111 43.52 -17.76 42.43
CA GLU A 111 44.76 -18.53 42.24
C GLU A 111 45.81 -18.19 43.31
#